data_AF-A0AAV0D4V8-F1
#
_entry.id   AF-A0AAV0D4V8-F1
#
_cell.length_a   1.000
_cell.length_b   1.000
_cell.length_c   1.000
_cell.angle_alpha   90.00
_cell.angle_beta   90.00
_cell.angle_gamma   90.00
#
_symmetry.space_group_name_H-M   'P 1'
#
loop_
_entity.id
_entity.type
_entity.pdbx_description
1 polymer ?
#
loop_
_entity_poly.entity_id
_entity_poly.type
_entity_poly.pdbx_seq_one_letter_code
_entity_poly.pdbx_strand_id
1 'polypeptide(L)'
;MAILWALESVYHDSFANCLGDENSHTPENMKEVCRKWGNDAFGDYCVSLQSAADRALEKASPDAIAKAEVTLLQFLEIVVEFWNVNMKTMQPNAA
;
A
#
# COMPACT_ATOMS: atom_id res chain seq x y z
N MET A 1 -4.26 -13.72 0.46
CA MET A 1 -3.58 -13.17 -0.73
C MET A 1 -4.09 -11.78 -1.08
N ALA A 2 -5.40 -11.56 -1.29
CA ALA A 2 -5.94 -10.23 -1.62
C ALA A 2 -5.53 -9.10 -0.65
N ILE A 3 -5.64 -9.32 0.67
CA ILE A 3 -5.24 -8.31 1.67
C ILE A 3 -3.73 -8.03 1.65
N LEU A 4 -2.90 -9.08 1.48
CA LEU A 4 -1.45 -8.93 1.40
C LEU A 4 -1.07 -8.15 0.14
N TRP A 5 -1.65 -8.50 -1.01
CA TRP A 5 -1.48 -7.74 -2.25
C TRP A 5 -1.84 -6.27 -2.05
N ALA A 6 -2.99 -5.98 -1.44
CA ALA A 6 -3.44 -4.61 -1.22
C ALA A 6 -2.51 -3.81 -0.30
N LEU A 7 -2.06 -4.40 0.82
CA LEU A 7 -1.10 -3.76 1.73
C LEU A 7 0.18 -3.37 0.98
N GLU A 8 0.80 -4.34 0.32
CA GLU A 8 2.10 -4.14 -0.32
C GLU A 8 1.98 -3.17 -1.50
N SER A 9 0.88 -3.23 -2.26
CA SER A 9 0.64 -2.32 -3.39
C SER A 9 0.40 -0.89 -2.93
N VAL A 10 -0.37 -0.68 -1.84
CA VAL A 10 -0.55 0.67 -1.27
C VAL A 10 0.79 1.26 -0.86
N TYR A 11 1.68 0.48 -0.26
CA TYR A 11 3.02 0.94 0.07
C TYR A 11 3.84 1.25 -1.19
N HIS A 12 3.85 0.34 -2.16
CA HIS A 12 4.58 0.54 -3.41
C HIS A 12 4.15 1.81 -4.14
N ASP A 13 2.86 1.93 -4.45
CA ASP A 13 2.30 3.05 -5.21
C ASP A 13 2.54 4.39 -4.48
N SER A 14 2.45 4.39 -3.15
CA SER A 14 2.72 5.60 -2.35
C SER A 14 4.18 6.02 -2.43
N PHE A 15 5.11 5.07 -2.29
CA PHE A 15 6.54 5.35 -2.21
C PHE A 15 7.22 5.48 -3.58
N ALA A 16 6.66 4.90 -4.64
CA ALA A 16 7.13 5.07 -6.01
C ALA A 16 7.08 6.54 -6.44
N ASN A 17 6.06 7.28 -5.99
CA ASN A 17 5.93 8.72 -6.23
C ASN A 17 7.09 9.54 -5.61
N CYS A 18 7.79 9.03 -4.59
CA CYS A 18 8.99 9.71 -4.08
C CYS A 18 10.17 9.69 -5.07
N LEU A 19 10.24 8.67 -5.93
CA LEU A 19 11.42 8.34 -6.73
C LEU A 19 11.37 8.94 -8.15
N GLY A 20 10.17 9.33 -8.62
CA GLY A 20 9.93 9.72 -10.00
C GLY A 20 10.32 11.16 -10.36
N ASP A 21 10.44 12.07 -9.39
CA ASP A 21 10.75 13.49 -9.65
C ASP A 21 12.11 13.90 -9.08
N GLU A 22 12.96 14.54 -9.90
CA GLU A 22 14.17 15.24 -9.43
C GLU A 22 13.83 16.37 -8.42
N ASN A 23 12.57 16.80 -8.37
CA ASN A 23 12.01 17.78 -7.44
C ASN A 23 11.22 17.14 -6.29
N SER A 24 11.33 15.84 -6.04
CA SER A 24 10.69 15.26 -4.87
C SER A 24 11.28 15.92 -3.62
N HIS A 25 10.46 16.69 -2.91
CA HIS A 25 10.83 17.29 -1.61
C HIS A 25 10.94 16.20 -0.51
N THR A 26 11.30 14.98 -0.89
CA THR A 26 11.45 13.82 -0.02
C THR A 26 12.57 14.11 0.98
N PRO A 27 12.26 14.18 2.29
CA PRO A 27 13.26 14.38 3.32
C PRO A 27 14.34 13.30 3.28
N GLU A 28 15.58 13.65 3.64
CA GLU A 28 16.73 12.72 3.57
C GLU A 28 16.48 11.42 4.35
N ASN A 29 15.85 11.52 5.53
CA ASN A 29 15.48 10.37 6.37
C ASN A 29 14.41 9.46 5.74
N MET A 30 13.70 9.92 4.71
CA MET A 30 12.67 9.16 3.99
C MET A 30 13.19 8.52 2.71
N LYS A 31 14.37 8.94 2.19
CA LYS A 31 14.91 8.45 0.91
C LYS A 31 15.21 6.95 0.91
N GLU A 32 15.67 6.40 2.03
CA GLU A 32 15.89 4.94 2.12
C GLU A 32 14.58 4.17 2.07
N VAL A 33 13.56 4.63 2.79
CA VAL A 33 12.22 4.03 2.81
C VAL A 33 11.59 4.09 1.42
N CYS A 34 11.63 5.26 0.77
CA CYS A 34 11.14 5.42 -0.60
C CYS A 34 11.86 4.47 -1.57
N ARG A 35 13.19 4.34 -1.49
CA ARG A 35 13.94 3.37 -2.32
C ARG A 35 13.55 1.92 -2.03
N LYS A 36 13.30 1.56 -0.76
CA LYS A 36 12.95 0.20 -0.37
C LYS A 36 11.59 -0.24 -0.91
N TRP A 37 10.59 0.63 -0.86
CA TRP A 37 9.21 0.28 -1.20
C TRP A 37 8.79 0.72 -2.60
N GLY A 38 9.36 1.82 -3.11
CA GLY A 38 8.99 2.39 -4.41
C GLY A 38 9.76 1.85 -5.61
N ASN A 39 10.75 0.96 -5.41
CA ASN A 39 11.54 0.44 -6.53
C ASN A 39 10.78 -0.59 -7.36
N ASP A 40 11.21 -0.76 -8.61
CA ASP A 40 10.60 -1.66 -9.59
C ASP A 40 10.55 -3.12 -9.12
N ALA A 41 11.60 -3.62 -8.44
CA ALA A 41 11.60 -5.01 -7.96
C ALA A 41 10.53 -5.26 -6.89
N PHE A 42 10.19 -4.24 -6.10
CA PHE A 42 9.08 -4.30 -5.16
C PHE A 42 7.73 -4.21 -5.89
N GLY A 43 7.65 -3.43 -6.98
CA GLY A 43 6.50 -3.41 -7.89
C GLY A 43 6.23 -4.79 -8.52
N ASP A 44 7.26 -5.46 -9.02
CA ASP A 44 7.18 -6.81 -9.57
C ASP A 44 6.69 -7.84 -8.54
N TYR A 45 7.09 -7.67 -7.28
CA TYR A 45 6.57 -8.46 -6.16
C TYR A 45 5.07 -8.22 -5.95
N CYS A 46 4.61 -6.96 -6.01
CA CYS A 46 3.18 -6.63 -5.92
C CYS A 46 2.37 -7.24 -7.06
N VAL A 47 2.86 -7.20 -8.30
CA VAL A 47 2.24 -7.86 -9.47
C VAL A 47 2.16 -9.37 -9.28
N SER A 48 3.20 -9.98 -8.71
CA SER A 48 3.21 -11.41 -8.39
C SER A 48 2.16 -11.77 -7.33
N LEU A 49 1.98 -10.93 -6.32
CA LEU A 49 0.94 -11.08 -5.30
C LEU A 49 -0.46 -10.91 -5.88
N GLN A 50 -0.66 -9.92 -6.76
CA GLN A 50 -1.92 -9.71 -7.47
C GLN A 50 -2.30 -10.98 -8.25
N SER A 51 -1.39 -11.47 -9.07
CA SER A 51 -1.59 -12.68 -9.88
C SER A 51 -1.95 -13.90 -9.01
N ALA A 52 -1.36 -14.02 -7.81
CA ALA A 52 -1.69 -15.08 -6.88
C ALA A 52 -3.06 -14.88 -6.19
N ALA A 53 -3.44 -13.65 -5.90
CA ALA A 53 -4.75 -13.30 -5.37
C ALA A 53 -5.86 -13.59 -6.39
N ASP A 54 -5.67 -13.17 -7.65
CA ASP A 54 -6.65 -13.36 -8.72
C ASP A 54 -6.92 -14.85 -8.96
N ARG A 55 -5.87 -15.67 -9.09
CA ARG A 55 -6.00 -17.13 -9.22
C ARG A 55 -6.73 -17.81 -8.05
N ALA A 56 -6.61 -17.23 -6.84
CA ALA A 56 -7.31 -17.74 -5.67
C ALA A 56 -8.79 -17.35 -5.70
N LEU A 57 -9.10 -16.12 -6.13
CA LEU A 57 -10.47 -15.62 -6.25
C LEU A 57 -11.25 -16.29 -7.39
N GLU A 58 -10.61 -16.60 -8.51
CA GLU A 58 -11.21 -17.36 -9.62
C GLU A 58 -11.78 -18.72 -9.20
N LYS A 59 -11.18 -19.33 -8.18
CA LYS A 59 -11.58 -20.65 -7.64
C LYS A 59 -12.45 -20.56 -6.39
N ALA A 60 -12.70 -19.35 -5.89
CA ALA A 60 -13.42 -19.12 -4.67
C ALA A 60 -14.94 -19.18 -4.89
N SER A 61 -15.68 -19.48 -3.82
CA SER A 61 -17.14 -19.36 -3.86
C SER A 61 -17.56 -17.87 -3.88
N PRO A 62 -18.77 -17.55 -4.37
CA PRO A 62 -19.28 -16.17 -4.34
C PRO A 62 -19.28 -15.55 -2.93
N ASP A 63 -19.60 -16.34 -1.90
CA ASP A 63 -19.56 -15.91 -0.50
C ASP A 63 -18.13 -15.56 -0.04
N ALA A 64 -17.15 -16.37 -0.42
CA ALA A 64 -15.74 -16.10 -0.11
C ALA A 64 -15.23 -14.84 -0.83
N ILE A 65 -15.68 -14.59 -2.07
CA ILE A 65 -15.35 -13.36 -2.82
C ILE A 65 -15.96 -12.14 -2.12
N ALA A 66 -17.26 -12.18 -1.79
CA ALA A 66 -17.92 -11.08 -1.09
C ALA A 66 -17.25 -10.77 0.26
N LYS A 67 -16.87 -11.81 1.01
CA LYS A 67 -16.13 -11.64 2.27
C LYS A 67 -14.74 -11.02 2.04
N ALA A 68 -14.03 -11.43 0.99
CA ALA A 68 -12.73 -10.86 0.65
C ALA A 68 -12.84 -9.37 0.30
N GLU A 69 -13.88 -8.97 -0.44
CA GLU A 69 -14.17 -7.57 -0.80
C GLU A 69 -14.43 -6.73 0.46
N VAL A 70 -15.33 -7.18 1.34
CA VAL A 70 -15.61 -6.47 2.60
C VAL A 70 -14.35 -6.33 3.46
N THR A 71 -13.56 -7.40 3.57
CA THR A 71 -12.31 -7.39 4.35
C THR A 71 -11.29 -6.44 3.75
N LEU A 72 -11.21 -6.35 2.41
CA LEU A 72 -10.31 -5.45 1.70
C LEU A 72 -10.68 -3.99 1.96
N LEU A 73 -11.96 -3.65 1.86
CA LEU A 73 -12.44 -2.29 2.14
C LEU A 73 -12.14 -1.87 3.58
N GLN A 74 -12.46 -2.72 4.56
CA GLN A 74 -12.14 -2.48 5.97
C GLN A 74 -10.64 -2.29 6.20
N PHE A 75 -9.82 -3.08 5.54
CA PHE A 75 -8.37 -2.94 5.63
C PHE A 75 -7.89 -1.60 5.07
N LEU A 76 -8.39 -1.17 3.92
CA LEU A 76 -8.01 0.12 3.32
C LEU A 76 -8.44 1.30 4.19
N GLU A 77 -9.62 1.23 4.83
CA GLU A 77 -10.05 2.22 5.82
C GLU A 77 -9.06 2.31 6.99
N ILE A 78 -8.62 1.18 7.53
CA ILE A 78 -7.60 1.14 8.60
C ILE A 78 -6.28 1.76 8.14
N VAL A 79 -5.84 1.51 6.90
CA VAL A 79 -4.61 2.10 6.37
C VAL A 79 -4.73 3.63 6.28
N VAL A 80 -5.87 4.15 5.82
CA VAL A 80 -6.13 5.59 5.78
C VAL A 80 -6.14 6.18 7.19
N GLU A 81 -6.82 5.54 8.15
CA GLU A 81 -6.84 5.97 9.55
C GLU A 81 -5.44 6.00 10.16
N PHE A 82 -4.64 4.96 9.91
CA PHE A 82 -3.27 4.86 10.37
C PHE A 82 -2.44 6.06 9.89
N TRP A 83 -2.48 6.39 8.60
CA TRP A 83 -1.75 7.53 8.06
C TRP A 83 -2.28 8.87 8.58
N ASN A 84 -3.59 9.02 8.72
CA ASN A 84 -4.19 10.23 9.28
C ASN A 84 -3.75 10.48 10.73
N VAL A 85 -3.65 9.43 11.55
CA VAL A 85 -3.14 9.54 12.93
C VAL A 85 -1.68 9.96 12.91
N ASN A 86 -0.83 9.33 12.09
CA ASN A 86 0.59 9.68 11.99
C ASN A 86 0.81 11.12 11.52
N MET A 87 0.03 11.61 10.56
CA MET A 87 0.11 13.00 10.11
C MET A 87 -0.27 13.99 11.23
N LYS A 88 -1.31 13.68 12.02
CA LYS A 88 -1.72 14.51 13.16
C LYS A 88 -0.67 14.52 14.28
N THR A 89 -0.07 13.37 14.59
CA THR A 89 0.94 13.27 15.66
C THR A 89 2.30 13.83 15.26
N MET A 90 2.62 13.84 13.96
CA MET A 90 3.83 14.48 13.41
C MET A 90 3.70 16.00 13.23
N GLN A 91 2.56 16.61 13.57
CA GLN A 91 2.39 18.06 13.68
C GLN A 91 2.26 18.49 15.16
N PRO A 92 3.37 18.72 15.90
CA PRO A 92 3.29 19.24 17.26
C PRO A 92 2.76 20.68 17.35
N ASN A 93 2.77 21.43 16.24
CA ASN A 93 2.42 22.86 16.20
C ASN A 93 1.44 23.17 15.04
N ALA A 94 0.21 22.67 15.13
CA ALA A 94 -0.92 23.28 14.43
C ALA A 94 -1.74 24.05 15.47
N ALA A 95 -1.27 25.25 15.80
CA ALA A 95 -2.00 26.27 16.55
C ALA A 95 -2.61 27.26 15.56
#